data_AF-A0A817NB71-F1
#
_entry.id   AF-A0A817NB71-F1
#
_cell.length_a   1.000
_cell.length_b   1.000
_cell.length_c   1.000
_cell.angle_alpha   90.00
_cell.angle_beta   90.00
_cell.angle_gamma   90.00
#
_symmetry.space_group_name_H-M   'P 1'
#
loop_
_entity.id
_entity.type
_entity.pdbx_description
1 polymer ?
#
loop_
_entity_poly.entity_id
_entity_poly.type
_entity_poly.pdbx_seq_one_letter_code
_entity_poly.pdbx_strand_id
1 'polypeptide(L)' 'MSTKKLLFVLTSHDKLLNGHPTGWYLPEAAHPYYLLEDHFTIEWASPNGGKSPLDPSSIEHFKDDDECNR' A
#
# COMPACT_ATOMS: atom_id res chain seq x y z
N MET A 1 -2.90 23.52 1.45
CA MET A 1 -3.15 22.10 1.79
C MET A 1 -4.62 21.80 1.58
N SER A 2 -4.94 20.69 0.90
CA SER A 2 -6.32 20.26 0.75
C SER A 2 -6.96 20.02 2.12
N THR A 3 -8.20 20.49 2.31
CA THR A 3 -8.96 20.28 3.55
C THR A 3 -9.60 18.89 3.64
N LYS A 4 -9.49 18.09 2.56
CA LYS A 4 -10.07 16.76 2.48
C LYS A 4 -9.01 15.70 2.82
N LYS A 5 -9.37 14.78 3.72
CA LYS A 5 -8.56 13.62 4.07
C LYS A 5 -9.00 12.40 3.28
N LEU A 6 -8.05 11.54 2.95
CA LEU A 6 -8.28 10.23 2.34
C LEU A 6 -7.57 9.17 3.18
N LEU A 7 -8.30 8.14 3.62
CA LEU A 7 -7.75 7.06 4.43
C LEU A 7 -7.57 5.82 3.58
N PHE A 8 -6.32 5.38 3.43
CA PHE A 8 -6.00 4.05 2.90
C PHE A 8 -5.99 3.05 4.05
N VAL A 9 -6.80 1.99 3.94
CA VAL A 9 -6.82 0.90 4.91
C VAL A 9 -6.20 -0.32 4.27
N LEU A 10 -5.01 -0.69 4.76
CA LEU A 10 -4.24 -1.83 4.27
C LEU A 10 -4.46 -3.04 5.16
N THR A 11 -4.30 -4.23 4.59
CA THR A 11 -4.47 -5.49 5.33
C THR A 11 -3.54 -5.58 6.54
N SER A 12 -3.92 -6.34 7.57
CA SER A 12 -2.99 -6.74 8.65
C SER A 12 -2.49 -8.19 8.47
N HIS A 13 -2.85 -8.83 7.37
CA HIS A 13 -2.57 -10.23 7.08
C HIS A 13 -1.22 -10.38 6.38
N ASP A 14 -0.33 -11.20 6.95
CA ASP A 14 1.06 -11.35 6.50
C ASP A 14 1.36 -12.70 5.86
N LYS A 15 0.41 -13.66 5.86
CA LYS A 15 0.62 -15.02 5.36
C LYS A 15 -0.62 -15.61 4.72
N LEU A 16 -0.46 -16.23 3.55
CA LEU A 16 -1.52 -17.01 2.91
C LEU A 16 -1.83 -18.29 3.72
N LEU A 17 -2.90 -18.99 3.35
CA LEU A 17 -3.31 -20.26 3.99
C LEU A 17 -2.25 -21.36 3.91
N ASN A 18 -1.36 -21.29 2.92
CA ASN A 18 -0.23 -22.21 2.73
C ASN A 18 1.05 -21.75 3.48
N GLY A 19 0.98 -20.66 4.26
CA GLY A 19 2.08 -20.13 5.05
C GLY A 19 3.06 -19.23 4.30
N HIS A 20 2.89 -19.01 3.01
CA HIS A 20 3.75 -18.10 2.24
C HIS A 20 3.54 -16.64 2.67
N PRO A 21 4.60 -15.81 2.76
CA PRO A 21 4.47 -14.38 3.06
C PRO A 21 3.61 -13.65 2.03
N THR A 22 2.76 -12.74 2.50
CA THR A 22 1.93 -11.85 1.68
C THR A 22 1.71 -10.52 2.42
N GLY A 23 0.84 -9.67 1.89
CA GLY A 23 0.56 -8.35 2.42
C GLY A 23 -0.36 -7.55 1.51
N TRP A 24 -0.33 -6.22 1.64
CA TRP A 24 -0.89 -5.35 0.61
C TRP A 24 0.03 -5.38 -0.63
N TYR A 25 -0.55 -5.16 -1.81
CA TYR A 25 0.15 -5.27 -3.09
C TYR A 25 0.67 -3.88 -3.51
N LEU A 26 1.98 -3.75 -3.78
CA LEU A 26 2.67 -2.47 -4.01
C LEU A 26 1.96 -1.52 -4.99
N PRO A 27 1.68 -1.92 -6.25
CA PRO A 27 1.08 -1.02 -7.24
C PRO A 27 -0.34 -0.60 -6.88
N GLU A 28 -1.09 -1.44 -6.16
CA GLU A 28 -2.47 -1.13 -5.74
C GLU A 28 -2.53 0.02 -4.72
N ALA A 29 -1.42 0.31 -4.04
CA ALA A 29 -1.31 1.50 -3.18
C ALA A 29 -0.52 2.63 -3.87
N ALA A 30 0.58 2.32 -4.55
CA ALA A 30 1.47 3.33 -5.15
C ALA A 30 0.78 4.13 -6.27
N HIS A 31 0.19 3.46 -7.26
CA HIS A 31 -0.46 4.13 -8.40
C HIS A 31 -1.57 5.09 -7.98
N PRO A 32 -2.56 4.70 -7.12
CA PRO A 32 -3.55 5.66 -6.66
C PRO A 32 -2.97 6.69 -5.69
N TYR A 33 -1.93 6.37 -4.91
CA TYR A 33 -1.29 7.34 -4.02
C TYR A 33 -0.73 8.54 -4.81
N TYR A 34 0.12 8.29 -5.82
CA TYR A 34 0.73 9.38 -6.61
C TYR A 34 -0.28 10.15 -7.45
N LEU A 35 -1.41 9.54 -7.82
CA LEU A 35 -2.50 10.25 -8.48
C LEU A 35 -3.27 11.18 -7.52
N LEU A 36 -3.28 10.89 -6.22
CA LEU A 36 -4.18 11.53 -5.25
C LEU A 36 -3.45 12.41 -4.21
N GLU A 37 -2.13 12.28 -4.06
CA GLU A 37 -1.36 12.99 -3.02
C GLU A 37 -1.40 14.51 -3.14
N ASP A 38 -1.50 15.05 -4.36
CA ASP A 38 -1.65 16.50 -4.60
C ASP A 38 -3.06 17.02 -4.27
N HIS A 39 -4.04 16.12 -4.16
CA HIS A 39 -5.45 16.46 -3.99
C HIS A 39 -5.98 16.22 -2.57
N PHE A 40 -5.33 15.36 -1.79
CA PHE A 40 -5.81 14.93 -0.48
C PHE A 40 -4.67 14.80 0.53
N THR A 41 -4.98 15.06 1.80
CA THR A 41 -4.10 14.61 2.88
C THR A 41 -4.33 13.13 3.10
N ILE A 42 -3.37 12.29 2.70
CA ILE A 42 -3.46 10.84 2.78
C ILE A 42 -3.02 10.36 4.16
N GLU A 43 -3.86 9.55 4.80
CA GLU A 43 -3.55 8.83 6.04
C GLU A 43 -3.64 7.32 5.80
N TRP A 44 -2.93 6.54 6.63
CA TRP A 44 -2.85 5.09 6.52
C TRP A 44 -3.35 4.43 7.80
N ALA A 45 -4.09 3.34 7.66
CA ALA A 45 -4.50 2.50 8.77
C ALA A 45 -4.43 1.02 8.40
N SER A 46 -4.50 0.17 9.42
CA SER A 46 -4.64 -1.27 9.29
C SER A 46 -5.59 -1.79 10.37
N PRO A 47 -6.34 -2.88 10.14
CA PRO A 47 -7.27 -3.43 11.11
C PRO A 47 -6.69 -3.68 12.52
N ASN A 48 -5.45 -4.18 12.60
CA ASN A 48 -4.77 -4.43 13.87
C ASN A 48 -3.97 -3.22 14.40
N GLY A 49 -3.97 -2.11 13.66
CA GLY A 49 -3.08 -0.98 13.92
C GLY A 49 -1.61 -1.27 13.61
N GLY A 50 -0.77 -0.24 13.69
CA GLY A 50 0.66 -0.35 13.40
C GLY A 50 0.97 -0.60 11.92
N LYS A 51 2.18 -1.10 11.65
CA LYS A 51 2.70 -1.26 10.29
C LYS A 51 1.99 -2.42 9.58
N SER A 52 1.41 -2.14 8.41
CA SER A 52 0.83 -3.15 7.53
C SER A 52 1.92 -3.91 6.75
N PRO A 53 1.82 -5.25 6.61
CA PRO A 53 2.79 -6.06 5.87
C PRO A 53 2.65 -5.84 4.36
N LEU A 54 3.78 -5.66 3.66
CA LEU A 54 3.85 -5.55 2.20
C LEU A 54 4.12 -6.94 1.60
N ASP A 55 3.40 -7.29 0.54
CA ASP A 55 3.65 -8.52 -0.20
C ASP A 55 5.00 -8.45 -0.95
N PRO A 56 6.00 -9.30 -0.61
CA PRO A 56 7.31 -9.25 -1.26
C PRO A 56 7.26 -9.55 -2.77
N SER A 57 6.29 -10.35 -3.22
CA SER A 57 6.15 -10.67 -4.65
C SER A 57 5.78 -9.44 -5.48
N SER A 58 5.02 -8.51 -4.90
CA SER A 58 4.64 -7.26 -5.57
C SER A 58 5.83 -6.34 -5.80
N ILE A 59 6.84 -6.37 -4.91
CA ILE A 59 8.09 -5.62 -5.09
C ILE A 59 8.87 -6.19 -6.28
N GLU A 60 9.04 -7.51 -6.33
CA GLU A 60 9.81 -8.15 -7.41
C GLU A 60 9.11 -8.01 -8.76
N HIS A 61 7.79 -8.20 -8.81
CA HIS A 61 7.02 -8.10 -10.06
C HIS A 61 6.97 -6.67 -10.63
N PHE A 62 7.10 -5.64 -9.79
CA PHE A 62 6.99 -4.23 -10.18
C PHE A 62 8.30 -3.45 -9.96
N LYS A 63 9.44 -4.14 -9.88
CA LYS A 63 10.75 -3.49 -9.69
C LYS A 63 11.17 -2.56 -10.83
N ASP A 64 10.55 -2.69 -12.01
CA ASP A 64 10.81 -1.86 -13.19
C ASP A 64 9.67 -0.85 -13.44
N ASP A 65 8.70 -0.73 -12.51
CA ASP A 65 7.60 0.24 -12.58
C ASP A 65 8.05 1.57 -11.93
N ASP A 66 8.12 2.64 -12.73
CA ASP A 66 8.65 3.93 -12.28
C ASP A 66 7.85 4.51 -11.10
N GLU A 67 6.53 4.32 -11.07
CA GLU A 67 5.70 4.83 -9.97
C GLU A 67 5.93 4.02 -8.70
N CYS A 68 6.09 2.71 -8.79
CA CYS A 68 6.39 1.86 -7.63
C CYS A 68 7.78 2.13 -7.02
N ASN A 69 8.69 2.76 -7.78
CA ASN A 69 10.07 3.06 -7.38
C ASN A 69 10.33 4.52 -6.98
N ARG A 70 9.28 5.35 -6.89
CA ARG A 70 9.37 6.78 -6.56
C ARG A 70 9.76 7.08 -5.11
#